data_AF-A0AAD0JG58-F1
#
_entry.id   AF-A0AAD0JG58-F1
#
_cell.length_a   1.000
_cell.length_b   1.000
_cell.length_c   1.000
_cell.angle_alpha   90.00
_cell.angle_beta   90.00
_cell.angle_gamma   90.00
#
_symmetry.space_group_name_H-M   'P 1'
#
loop_
_entity.id
_entity.type
_entity.pdbx_description
1 polymer ?
#
loop_
_entity_poly.entity_id
_entity_poly.type
_entity_poly.pdbx_seq_one_letter_code
_entity_poly.pdbx_strand_id
1 'polypeptide(L)'
;MRALRLLLPGTLLLLGACSGDTQLPFSSDPLQGCFTTSTRKPAEFRIDKEGGQYFVSFERDGHWQREPNALTQASRTDIARYFRDDAEQIDSALIRRAGGFGLFHTKRGASLKAKAGDSDYMALLLIGAGPVYAVKCE
;
A
#
# COMPACT_ATOMS: atom_id res chain seq x y z
N MET A 1 14.03 47.80 44.12
CA MET A 1 12.75 47.16 44.49
C MET A 1 11.65 48.23 44.55
N ARG A 2 10.73 48.27 43.58
CA ARG A 2 9.41 48.91 43.67
C ARG A 2 8.61 48.71 42.36
N ALA A 3 7.40 48.16 42.52
CA ALA A 3 6.15 48.32 41.73
C ALA A 3 6.20 47.96 40.22
N LEU A 4 5.17 47.46 39.52
CA LEU A 4 3.73 47.26 39.77
C LEU A 4 3.19 46.28 38.69
N ARG A 5 2.09 45.58 39.00
CA ARG A 5 1.27 44.71 38.13
C ARG A 5 0.62 45.46 36.95
N LEU A 6 0.22 44.73 35.88
CA LEU A 6 -1.01 44.84 35.05
C LEU A 6 -0.87 43.91 33.80
N LEU A 7 -1.54 42.76 33.72
CA LEU A 7 -2.80 42.44 33.00
C LEU A 7 -2.74 42.50 31.43
N LEU A 8 -2.95 41.30 30.83
CA LEU A 8 -3.44 40.84 29.49
C LEU A 8 -4.21 41.86 28.59
N PRO A 9 -4.54 41.60 27.29
CA PRO A 9 -4.25 40.48 26.35
C PRO A 9 -3.79 40.95 24.94
N GLY A 10 -3.41 40.04 24.03
CA GLY A 10 -3.04 40.41 22.65
C GLY A 10 -3.08 39.25 21.65
N THR A 11 -4.30 38.88 21.27
CA THR A 11 -4.63 37.99 20.14
C THR A 11 -4.30 38.61 18.79
N LEU A 12 -3.55 37.89 17.94
CA LEU A 12 -3.56 37.96 16.47
C LEU A 12 -2.93 36.64 15.96
N LEU A 13 -3.74 35.61 15.68
CA LEU A 13 -4.25 35.26 14.34
C LEU A 13 -3.17 35.21 13.26
N LEU A 14 -2.56 34.04 13.09
CA LEU A 14 -2.26 33.50 11.77
C LEU A 14 -2.59 32.00 11.78
N LEU A 15 -3.86 31.72 11.48
CA LEU A 15 -4.31 30.41 11.02
C LEU A 15 -3.55 30.09 9.72
N GLY A 16 -2.43 29.39 9.85
CA GLY A 16 -1.81 28.67 8.75
C GLY A 16 -2.70 27.48 8.39
N ALA A 17 -3.85 27.73 7.77
CA ALA A 17 -4.60 26.73 7.02
C ALA A 17 -3.96 26.63 5.65
N CYS A 18 -2.86 25.87 5.55
CA CYS A 18 -2.30 25.46 4.28
C CYS A 18 -2.43 23.95 4.17
N SER A 19 -3.47 23.57 3.42
CA SER A 19 -3.57 22.34 2.65
C SER A 19 -3.37 21.06 3.44
N GLY A 20 -4.51 20.44 3.81
CA GLY A 20 -4.57 19.00 3.98
C GLY A 20 -4.24 18.32 2.66
N ASP A 21 -2.95 18.24 2.33
CA ASP A 21 -2.45 17.12 1.58
C ASP A 21 -2.59 15.91 2.50
N THR A 22 -3.78 15.31 2.48
CA THR A 22 -3.91 13.85 2.62
C THR A 22 -3.20 13.21 1.42
N GLN A 23 -1.91 13.51 1.26
CA GLN A 23 -1.01 12.65 0.54
C GLN A 23 -1.03 11.38 1.37
N LEU A 24 -1.76 10.39 0.86
CA LEU A 24 -1.65 9.06 1.40
C LEU A 24 -0.14 8.77 1.53
N PRO A 25 0.32 8.15 2.62
CA PRO A 25 1.74 7.96 2.93
C PRO A 25 2.44 6.98 1.96
N PHE A 26 1.86 6.79 0.78
CA PHE A 26 2.16 5.79 -0.21
C PHE A 26 3.05 6.37 -1.31
N SER A 27 3.87 5.50 -1.88
CA SER A 27 4.69 5.81 -3.04
C SER A 27 3.81 6.30 -4.21
N SER A 28 4.39 7.10 -5.11
CA SER A 28 3.74 7.39 -6.40
C SER A 28 3.66 6.15 -7.30
N ASP A 29 4.45 5.12 -7.00
CA ASP A 29 4.36 3.79 -7.59
C ASP A 29 3.35 2.95 -6.78
N PRO A 30 2.15 2.63 -7.31
CA PRO A 30 1.14 1.89 -6.55
C PRO A 30 1.57 0.47 -6.18
N LEU A 31 2.61 -0.07 -6.82
CA LEU A 31 3.13 -1.39 -6.52
C LEU A 31 4.14 -1.38 -5.36
N GLN A 32 4.56 -0.21 -4.89
CA GLN A 32 5.51 -0.04 -3.79
C GLN A 32 4.80 0.44 -2.51
N GLY A 33 5.10 -0.18 -1.38
CA GLY A 33 4.50 0.18 -0.09
C GLY A 33 4.28 -1.02 0.82
N CYS A 34 3.52 -0.80 1.88
CA CYS A 34 3.20 -1.81 2.88
C CYS A 34 1.74 -2.25 2.79
N PHE A 35 1.50 -3.53 3.00
CA PHE A 35 0.21 -4.16 2.74
C PHE A 35 -0.17 -5.15 3.85
N THR A 36 -1.46 -5.29 4.07
CA THR A 36 -2.02 -6.19 5.09
C THR A 36 -3.31 -6.84 4.60
N THR A 37 -3.63 -8.04 5.09
CA THR A 37 -4.91 -8.71 4.80
C THR A 37 -6.08 -8.13 5.58
N SER A 38 -5.85 -7.20 6.52
CA SER A 38 -6.90 -6.58 7.32
C SER A 38 -6.58 -5.14 7.69
N THR A 39 -7.55 -4.23 7.53
CA THR A 39 -7.46 -2.82 7.97
C THR A 39 -7.21 -2.62 9.48
N ARG A 40 -7.29 -3.69 10.27
CA ARG A 40 -7.09 -3.67 11.74
C ARG A 40 -5.74 -4.23 12.18
N LYS A 41 -4.87 -4.60 11.24
CA LYS A 41 -3.55 -5.16 11.50
C LYS A 41 -2.45 -4.23 10.97
N PRO A 42 -1.23 -4.32 11.52
CA PRO A 42 -0.06 -3.73 10.89
C PRO A 42 0.23 -4.41 9.53
N ALA A 43 1.24 -3.89 8.83
CA ALA A 43 1.71 -4.45 7.57
C ALA A 43 2.21 -5.89 7.77
N GLU A 44 1.73 -6.81 6.92
CA GLU A 44 2.15 -8.22 6.91
C GLU A 44 3.20 -8.48 5.81
N PHE A 45 3.21 -7.65 4.77
CA PHE A 45 4.26 -7.63 3.75
C PHE A 45 4.50 -6.22 3.23
N ARG A 46 5.69 -5.99 2.68
CA ARG A 46 6.03 -4.75 1.99
C ARG A 46 6.72 -5.02 0.67
N ILE A 47 6.54 -4.11 -0.27
CA ILE A 47 7.22 -4.11 -1.55
C ILE A 47 8.18 -2.93 -1.59
N ASP A 48 9.44 -3.25 -1.79
CA ASP A 48 10.53 -2.29 -1.97
C ASP A 48 11.03 -2.34 -3.41
N LYS A 49 11.55 -1.23 -3.92
CA LYS A 49 12.14 -1.12 -5.26
C LYS A 49 13.61 -0.74 -5.16
N GLU A 50 14.49 -1.61 -5.62
CA GLU A 50 15.95 -1.42 -5.56
C GLU A 50 16.55 -1.76 -6.92
N GLY A 51 17.39 -0.87 -7.47
CA GLY A 51 17.98 -1.09 -8.80
C GLY A 51 16.94 -1.25 -9.91
N GLY A 52 15.74 -0.69 -9.75
CA GLY A 52 14.62 -0.83 -10.70
C GLY A 52 13.85 -2.15 -10.59
N GLN A 53 14.25 -3.05 -9.68
CA GLN A 53 13.59 -4.33 -9.43
C GLN A 53 12.75 -4.27 -8.16
N TYR A 54 11.62 -4.97 -8.14
CA TYR A 54 10.74 -5.05 -6.97
C TYR A 54 11.07 -6.29 -6.15
N PHE A 55 11.03 -6.15 -4.83
CA PHE A 55 11.22 -7.25 -3.89
C PHE A 55 10.13 -7.20 -2.83
N VAL A 56 9.65 -8.37 -2.42
CA VAL A 56 8.74 -8.49 -1.28
C VAL A 56 9.55 -8.85 -0.04
N SER A 57 9.22 -8.19 1.07
CA SER A 57 9.61 -8.63 2.40
C SER A 57 8.36 -8.98 3.19
N PHE A 58 8.40 -10.07 3.95
CA PHE A 58 7.32 -10.47 4.84
C PHE A 58 7.69 -10.14 6.28
N GLU A 59 6.72 -9.69 7.05
CA GLU A 59 6.84 -9.56 8.49
C GLU A 59 6.74 -10.96 9.11
N ARG A 60 7.73 -11.33 9.92
CA ARG A 60 7.73 -12.55 10.74
C ARG A 60 8.37 -12.26 12.09
N ASP A 61 7.58 -12.42 13.14
CA ASP A 61 8.02 -12.36 14.53
C ASP A 61 8.76 -11.06 14.90
N GLY A 62 8.29 -9.92 14.39
CA GLY A 62 8.87 -8.59 14.59
C GLY A 62 9.99 -8.24 13.61
N HIS A 63 10.27 -9.11 12.62
CA HIS A 63 11.39 -8.93 11.69
C HIS A 63 10.94 -8.99 10.24
N TRP A 64 11.46 -8.05 9.45
CA TRP A 64 11.27 -8.05 8.00
C TRP A 64 12.23 -9.02 7.33
N GLN A 65 11.68 -10.01 6.63
CA GLN A 65 12.44 -11.00 5.87
C GLN A 65 12.24 -10.76 4.39
N ARG A 66 13.29 -10.28 3.71
CA ARG A 66 13.26 -10.06 2.27
C ARG A 66 13.41 -11.37 1.52
N GLU A 67 12.54 -11.58 0.55
CA GLU A 67 12.67 -12.69 -0.38
C GLU A 67 13.82 -12.40 -1.37
N PRO A 68 14.68 -13.40 -1.67
CA PRO A 68 15.92 -13.17 -2.42
C PRO A 68 15.69 -12.86 -3.89
N ASN A 69 14.54 -13.29 -4.44
CA ASN A 69 14.24 -13.17 -5.86
C ASN A 69 13.37 -11.96 -6.13
N ALA A 70 13.76 -11.17 -7.14
CA ALA A 70 12.95 -10.07 -7.63
C ALA A 70 11.59 -10.57 -8.16
N LEU A 71 10.57 -9.74 -7.94
CA LEU A 71 9.26 -9.93 -8.53
C LEU A 71 9.27 -9.49 -10.00
N THR A 72 8.46 -10.16 -10.80
CA THR A 72 8.23 -9.79 -12.20
C THR A 72 7.01 -8.89 -12.28
N GLN A 73 7.13 -7.75 -12.95
CA GLN A 73 5.96 -6.98 -13.34
C GLN A 73 5.19 -7.76 -14.40
N ALA A 74 3.93 -8.07 -14.10
CA ALA A 74 3.12 -8.99 -14.90
C ALA A 74 2.70 -8.33 -16.23
N SER A 75 2.81 -9.09 -17.32
CA SER A 75 2.20 -8.70 -18.60
C SER A 75 0.69 -8.90 -18.57
N ARG A 76 -0.02 -8.39 -19.60
CA ARG A 76 -1.46 -8.66 -19.76
C ARG A 76 -1.76 -10.16 -19.86
N THR A 77 -0.91 -10.91 -20.55
CA THR A 77 -1.02 -12.37 -20.65
C THR A 77 -0.84 -13.05 -19.30
N ASP A 78 0.07 -12.57 -18.45
CA ASP A 78 0.25 -13.11 -17.10
C ASP A 78 -0.97 -12.82 -16.23
N ILE A 79 -1.49 -11.59 -16.27
CA ILE A 79 -2.70 -11.19 -15.53
C ILE A 79 -3.90 -12.05 -15.93
N ALA A 80 -4.11 -12.30 -17.23
CA ALA A 80 -5.22 -13.11 -17.72
C ALA A 80 -5.20 -14.56 -17.24
N ARG A 81 -4.05 -15.08 -16.77
CA ARG A 81 -3.99 -16.41 -16.13
C ARG A 81 -4.63 -16.43 -14.75
N TYR A 82 -4.60 -15.30 -14.03
CA TYR A 82 -5.18 -15.15 -12.69
C TYR A 82 -6.62 -14.62 -12.75
N PHE A 83 -6.89 -13.70 -13.67
CA PHE A 83 -8.18 -13.03 -13.86
C PHE A 83 -8.68 -13.30 -15.28
N ARG A 84 -9.23 -14.49 -15.53
CA ARG A 84 -9.58 -14.95 -16.90
C ARG A 84 -10.56 -14.01 -17.60
N ASP A 85 -11.58 -13.58 -16.88
CA ASP A 85 -12.69 -12.80 -17.44
C ASP A 85 -12.60 -11.30 -17.08
N ASP A 86 -11.64 -10.92 -16.21
CA ASP A 86 -11.55 -9.58 -15.63
C ASP A 86 -10.14 -8.96 -15.74
N ALA A 87 -9.29 -9.47 -16.64
CA ALA A 87 -7.90 -9.05 -16.77
C ALA A 87 -7.76 -7.53 -17.05
N GLU A 88 -8.74 -6.96 -17.75
CA GLU A 88 -8.81 -5.54 -18.05
C GLU A 88 -9.11 -4.66 -16.83
N GLN A 89 -9.62 -5.24 -15.74
CA GLN A 89 -9.86 -4.52 -14.49
C GLN A 89 -8.61 -4.37 -13.63
N ILE A 90 -7.54 -5.12 -13.93
CA ILE A 90 -6.24 -4.97 -13.28
C ILE A 90 -5.46 -3.86 -13.98
N ASP A 91 -4.96 -2.89 -13.23
CA ASP A 91 -4.14 -1.82 -13.79
C ASP A 91 -2.69 -2.29 -13.98
N SER A 92 -2.09 -2.79 -12.90
CA SER A 92 -0.72 -3.28 -12.85
C SER A 92 -0.58 -4.39 -11.80
N ALA A 93 0.47 -5.21 -11.91
CA ALA A 93 0.70 -6.30 -10.97
C ALA A 93 2.16 -6.72 -10.88
N LEU A 94 2.53 -7.26 -9.72
CA LEU A 94 3.78 -7.96 -9.45
C LEU A 94 3.49 -9.43 -9.16
N ILE A 95 4.26 -10.33 -9.75
CA ILE A 95 4.12 -11.77 -9.52
C ILE A 95 5.48 -12.42 -9.28
N ARG A 96 5.47 -13.50 -8.49
CA ARG A 96 6.56 -14.47 -8.48
C ARG A 96 6.33 -15.46 -9.62
N ARG A 97 7.30 -15.61 -10.53
CA ARG A 97 7.15 -16.54 -11.68
C ARG A 97 6.93 -17.99 -11.26
N ALA A 98 7.53 -18.40 -10.14
CA ALA A 98 7.33 -19.72 -9.55
C ALA A 98 5.96 -19.88 -8.84
N GLY A 99 5.12 -18.85 -8.81
CA GLY A 99 3.85 -18.83 -8.08
C GLY A 99 4.02 -18.47 -6.60
N GLY A 100 2.94 -18.59 -5.81
CA GLY A 100 2.94 -18.39 -4.36
C GLY A 100 2.95 -16.94 -3.88
N PHE A 101 3.20 -15.97 -4.76
CA PHE A 101 3.01 -14.55 -4.48
C PHE A 101 2.54 -13.79 -5.72
N GLY A 102 1.56 -12.90 -5.53
CA GLY A 102 1.22 -11.85 -6.48
C GLY A 102 0.54 -10.68 -5.78
N LEU A 103 0.83 -9.46 -6.22
CA LEU A 103 0.14 -8.24 -5.84
C LEU A 103 -0.49 -7.65 -7.11
N PHE A 104 -1.77 -7.35 -7.07
CA PHE A 104 -2.53 -6.85 -8.21
C PHE A 104 -3.22 -5.55 -7.80
N HIS A 105 -2.80 -4.45 -8.43
CA HIS A 105 -3.46 -3.15 -8.30
C HIS A 105 -4.59 -3.08 -9.32
N THR A 106 -5.80 -2.86 -8.83
CA THR A 106 -7.02 -2.78 -9.64
C THR A 106 -7.23 -1.35 -10.14
N LYS A 107 -7.93 -1.20 -11.26
CA LYS A 107 -8.41 0.11 -11.70
C LYS A 107 -9.44 0.63 -10.71
N ARG A 108 -9.48 1.95 -10.53
CA ARG A 108 -10.51 2.60 -9.73
C ARG A 108 -11.91 2.18 -10.24
N GLY A 109 -12.76 1.73 -9.33
CA GLY A 109 -14.11 1.27 -9.63
C GLY A 109 -14.20 -0.16 -10.18
N ALA A 110 -13.11 -0.93 -10.18
CA ALA A 110 -13.14 -2.36 -10.50
C ALA A 110 -14.13 -3.11 -9.60
N SER A 111 -14.88 -4.03 -10.20
CA SER A 111 -15.98 -4.79 -9.60
C SER A 111 -15.68 -6.29 -9.57
N LEU A 112 -14.44 -6.65 -9.26
CA LEU A 112 -14.02 -8.05 -9.12
C LEU A 112 -14.81 -8.74 -7.98
N LYS A 113 -15.31 -9.95 -8.24
CA LYS A 113 -16.17 -10.70 -7.31
C LYS A 113 -15.61 -10.85 -5.88
N ALA A 114 -14.29 -10.97 -5.72
CA ALA A 114 -13.63 -11.17 -4.44
C ALA A 114 -12.94 -9.91 -3.87
N LYS A 115 -13.05 -8.77 -4.56
CA LYS A 115 -12.41 -7.52 -4.13
C LYS A 115 -13.24 -6.84 -3.04
N ALA A 116 -12.56 -6.29 -2.04
CA ALA A 116 -13.20 -5.44 -1.05
C ALA A 116 -13.55 -4.07 -1.65
N GLY A 117 -14.72 -3.53 -1.32
CA GLY A 117 -15.16 -2.23 -1.84
C GLY A 117 -14.25 -1.06 -1.47
N ASP A 118 -13.52 -1.20 -0.37
CA ASP A 118 -12.62 -0.20 0.23
C ASP A 118 -11.13 -0.48 -0.01
N SER A 119 -10.79 -1.41 -0.92
CA SER A 119 -9.41 -1.63 -1.35
C SER A 119 -9.28 -1.73 -2.86
N ASP A 120 -8.23 -1.10 -3.40
CA ASP A 120 -7.84 -1.22 -4.81
C ASP A 120 -6.82 -2.35 -5.05
N TYR A 121 -6.56 -3.22 -4.06
CA TYR A 121 -5.55 -4.27 -4.17
C TYR A 121 -6.10 -5.67 -3.89
N MET A 122 -5.63 -6.62 -4.68
CA MET A 122 -5.75 -8.05 -4.45
C MET A 122 -4.35 -8.65 -4.30
N ALA A 123 -4.20 -9.69 -3.49
CA ALA A 123 -2.98 -10.46 -3.43
C ALA A 123 -3.26 -11.96 -3.55
N LEU A 124 -2.31 -12.67 -4.14
CA LEU A 124 -2.12 -14.11 -3.97
C LEU A 124 -1.01 -14.30 -2.96
N LEU A 125 -1.31 -14.98 -1.85
CA LEU A 125 -0.38 -15.38 -0.81
C LEU A 125 -0.44 -16.91 -0.67
N LEU A 126 0.52 -17.50 0.05
CA LEU A 126 0.50 -18.95 0.34
C LEU A 126 -0.79 -19.41 1.04
N ILE A 127 -1.41 -18.52 1.82
CA ILE A 127 -2.64 -18.80 2.58
C ILE A 127 -3.92 -18.62 1.76
N GLY A 128 -3.82 -18.13 0.52
CA GLY A 128 -4.97 -17.90 -0.36
C GLY A 128 -4.88 -16.61 -1.17
N ALA A 129 -5.95 -16.33 -1.92
CA ALA A 129 -6.10 -15.11 -2.71
C ALA A 129 -7.25 -14.26 -2.16
N GLY A 130 -7.05 -12.94 -2.06
CA GLY A 130 -8.04 -12.05 -1.49
C GLY A 130 -7.62 -10.58 -1.51
N PRO A 131 -8.49 -9.68 -1.01
CA PRO A 131 -8.16 -8.28 -0.91
C PRO A 131 -7.05 -8.06 0.12
N VAL A 132 -6.20 -7.08 -0.15
CA VAL A 132 -5.20 -6.57 0.79
C VAL A 132 -5.30 -5.07 0.83
N TYR A 133 -4.84 -4.44 1.89
CA TYR A 133 -4.98 -3.00 2.13
C TYR A 133 -3.61 -2.35 2.17
N ALA A 134 -3.43 -1.27 1.42
CA ALA A 134 -2.25 -0.42 1.57
C ALA A 134 -2.30 0.29 2.94
N VAL A 135 -1.22 0.19 3.70
CA VAL A 135 -1.07 0.76 5.05
C VAL A 135 0.27 1.47 5.19
N LYS A 136 0.39 2.32 6.22
CA LYS A 136 1.67 2.95 6.54
C LYS A 136 2.72 1.87 6.79
N CYS A 137 3.90 2.06 6.22
CA CYS A 137 5.08 1.34 6.67
C CYS A 137 5.50 1.91 8.02
N GLU A 138 5.76 1.02 8.99
CA GLU A 138 6.32 1.37 10.31
C GLU A 138 7.85 1.46 10.26
#